data_AF-A0A401X6Q7-F1
#
_entry.id   AF-A0A401X6Q7-F1
#
_cell.length_a   1.000
_cell.length_b   1.000
_cell.length_c   1.000
_cell.angle_alpha   90.00
_cell.angle_beta   90.00
_cell.angle_gamma   90.00
#
_symmetry.space_group_name_H-M   'P 1'
#
loop_
_entity.id
_entity.type
_entity.pdbx_description
1 polymer ?
#
loop_
_entity_poly.entity_id
_entity_poly.type
_entity_poly.pdbx_seq_one_letter_code
_entity_poly.pdbx_strand_id
1 'polypeptide(L)'
;MSYTNGRGYLPYITIITIIYLIFELSFNARLLDVVGGGGTSDNVHSIENWGRILSGMAVTIFIWGVFIMPRYNWSVFGRLVAMVLTAVLCVSCVYNLEKRLVTHFVDISTGEQRKEAVAINFISHGVQQGTINLAGLPLKTGSDASPSEKQMMAILPFYVLSIKDVDLKIAGGIKTAIRNSLIDQGMNSQKMFEDIYMPFVNSMHDSYKKYSDIERKKHSIFLNREQYKSFMYSLFGGIPDREYTYFSDFFMSPAIQDKAKQALINTDCSFPISPKLSGAEFATQLWPELINCRTDYEFRSKLDHGPDSYKDGEIRSYIGRQAMEALVAPPLALFFSVLGALVHIFKSLNYLLKWLRPGIPLQRTLLIGSLASVAFLIGMRPNAVVDTSLYHTMANSVATYYPHGSMVAKGITWLIKMQSIFYPINEIIRKLCLFGFKFGC
;
A
#
# COMPACT_ATOMS: atom_id res chain seq x y z
N MET A 1 -9.00 -31.01 -52.36
CA MET A 1 -8.55 -30.79 -50.96
C MET A 1 -7.07 -30.42 -51.01
N SER A 2 -6.73 -29.13 -50.95
CA SER A 2 -5.33 -28.73 -50.99
C SER A 2 -4.70 -28.95 -49.61
N TYR A 3 -3.54 -29.60 -49.61
CA TYR A 3 -2.67 -29.74 -48.45
C TYR A 3 -2.32 -28.35 -47.93
N THR A 4 -3.00 -27.89 -46.89
CA THR A 4 -2.57 -26.69 -46.17
C THR A 4 -1.28 -27.04 -45.44
N ASN A 5 -0.17 -26.52 -45.96
CA ASN A 5 1.13 -26.36 -45.28
C ASN A 5 0.91 -26.21 -43.77
N GLY A 6 1.69 -26.90 -42.93
CA GLY A 6 1.59 -27.00 -41.45
C GLY A 6 1.65 -25.68 -40.64
N ARG A 7 0.84 -24.69 -41.06
CA ARG A 7 0.75 -23.29 -40.69
C ARG A 7 -0.71 -22.85 -40.55
N GLY A 8 -1.68 -23.72 -40.85
CA GLY A 8 -3.11 -23.42 -40.71
C GLY A 8 -3.54 -23.06 -39.28
N TYR A 9 -2.73 -23.37 -38.26
CA TYR A 9 -2.99 -22.99 -36.87
C TYR A 9 -2.64 -21.52 -36.53
N LEU A 10 -1.81 -20.86 -37.35
CA LEU A 10 -1.32 -19.51 -37.09
C LEU A 10 -2.41 -18.45 -36.85
N PRO A 11 -3.49 -18.35 -37.68
CA PRO A 11 -4.55 -17.38 -37.40
C PRO A 11 -5.24 -17.64 -36.06
N TYR A 12 -5.53 -18.90 -35.73
CA TYR A 12 -6.22 -19.26 -34.49
C TYR A 12 -5.40 -18.92 -33.24
N ILE A 13 -4.12 -19.31 -33.21
CA ILE A 13 -3.27 -18.99 -32.05
C ILE A 13 -3.00 -17.48 -31.95
N THR A 14 -2.95 -16.77 -33.09
CA THR A 14 -2.83 -15.30 -33.10
C THR A 14 -4.04 -14.66 -32.44
N ILE A 15 -5.26 -15.05 -32.83
CA ILE A 15 -6.51 -14.53 -32.26
C ILE A 15 -6.59 -14.83 -30.75
N ILE A 16 -6.31 -16.07 -30.34
CA ILE A 16 -6.30 -16.45 -28.92
C ILE A 16 -5.29 -15.60 -28.13
N THR A 17 -4.09 -15.39 -28.68
CA THR A 17 -3.05 -14.58 -28.03
C THR A 17 -3.46 -13.10 -27.95
N ILE A 18 -4.12 -12.56 -28.98
CA ILE A 18 -4.62 -11.17 -28.99
C ILE A 18 -5.71 -11.00 -27.93
N ILE A 19 -6.66 -11.94 -27.83
CA ILE A 19 -7.70 -11.91 -26.79
C ILE A 19 -7.05 -11.92 -25.40
N TYR A 20 -6.08 -12.81 -25.16
CA TYR A 20 -5.33 -12.80 -23.90
C TYR A 20 -4.62 -11.46 -23.63
N LEU A 21 -3.96 -10.88 -24.64
CA LEU A 21 -3.30 -9.58 -24.50
C LEU A 21 -4.28 -8.46 -24.15
N ILE A 22 -5.53 -8.50 -24.64
CA ILE A 22 -6.57 -7.53 -24.23
C ILE A 22 -6.79 -7.61 -22.72
N PHE A 23 -6.89 -8.82 -22.15
CA PHE A 23 -7.01 -9.00 -20.70
C PHE A 23 -5.73 -8.60 -19.95
N GLU A 24 -4.56 -9.05 -20.40
CA GLU A 24 -3.27 -8.79 -19.75
C GLU A 24 -2.92 -7.30 -19.70
N LEU A 25 -3.08 -6.59 -20.83
CA LEU A 25 -2.81 -5.15 -20.88
C LEU A 25 -3.80 -4.37 -20.03
N SER A 26 -5.09 -4.72 -20.09
CA SER A 26 -6.12 -4.13 -19.23
C SER A 26 -5.85 -4.35 -17.74
N PHE A 27 -5.41 -5.56 -17.38
CA PHE A 27 -5.02 -5.92 -16.03
C PHE A 27 -3.81 -5.09 -15.58
N ASN A 28 -2.81 -4.89 -16.43
CA ASN A 28 -1.63 -4.10 -16.09
C ASN A 28 -1.97 -2.65 -15.69
N ALA A 29 -2.89 -2.00 -16.42
CA ALA A 29 -3.39 -0.66 -16.03
C ALA A 29 -4.10 -0.69 -14.66
N ARG A 30 -4.95 -1.69 -14.43
CA ARG A 30 -5.69 -1.82 -13.18
C ARG A 30 -4.78 -2.16 -11.99
N LEU A 31 -3.79 -3.03 -12.18
CA LEU A 31 -2.78 -3.37 -11.20
C LEU A 31 -2.02 -2.12 -10.76
N LEU A 32 -1.63 -1.27 -11.72
CA LEU A 32 -0.96 -0.01 -11.43
C LEU A 32 -1.84 0.94 -10.62
N ASP A 33 -3.13 1.03 -10.93
CA ASP A 33 -4.08 1.86 -10.17
C ASP A 33 -4.31 1.38 -8.75
N VAL A 34 -4.40 0.07 -8.55
CA VAL A 34 -4.64 -0.52 -7.23
C VAL A 34 -3.39 -0.40 -6.35
N VAL A 35 -2.23 -0.77 -6.88
CA VAL A 35 -0.98 -0.84 -6.11
C VAL A 35 -0.34 0.54 -5.96
N GLY A 36 -0.38 1.37 -7.02
CA GLY A 36 0.20 2.71 -7.03
C GLY A 36 -0.75 3.80 -6.55
N GLY A 37 -2.06 3.61 -6.65
CA GLY A 37 -3.07 4.63 -6.32
C GLY A 37 -3.67 4.52 -4.91
N GLY A 38 -3.19 3.59 -4.06
CA GLY A 38 -3.69 3.43 -2.69
C GLY A 38 -4.99 2.63 -2.58
N GLY A 39 -5.10 1.52 -3.31
CA GLY A 39 -6.25 0.60 -3.22
C GLY A 39 -6.41 -0.05 -1.84
N THR A 40 -7.63 -0.49 -1.50
CA THR A 40 -7.91 -1.24 -0.27
C THR A 40 -7.23 -2.61 -0.29
N SER A 41 -7.02 -3.21 0.89
CA SER A 41 -6.45 -4.56 1.03
C SER A 41 -7.23 -5.60 0.22
N ASP A 42 -8.57 -5.52 0.20
CA ASP A 42 -9.42 -6.40 -0.60
C ASP A 42 -9.16 -6.26 -2.11
N ASN A 43 -8.97 -5.03 -2.58
CA ASN A 43 -8.64 -4.78 -3.99
C ASN A 43 -7.27 -5.38 -4.34
N VAL A 44 -6.28 -5.26 -3.45
CA VAL A 44 -4.95 -5.84 -3.64
C VAL A 44 -5.03 -7.38 -3.68
N HIS A 45 -5.75 -8.02 -2.76
CA HIS A 45 -5.90 -9.47 -2.80
C HIS A 45 -6.64 -9.98 -4.05
N SER A 46 -7.67 -9.25 -4.49
CA SER A 46 -8.38 -9.60 -5.73
C SER A 46 -7.48 -9.47 -6.97
N ILE A 47 -6.67 -8.41 -7.04
CA ILE A 47 -5.78 -8.18 -8.18
C ILE A 47 -4.65 -9.23 -8.22
N GLU A 48 -4.14 -9.66 -7.06
CA GLU A 48 -3.16 -10.74 -6.97
C GLU A 48 -3.71 -12.08 -7.48
N ASN A 49 -4.95 -12.41 -7.13
CA ASN A 49 -5.60 -13.63 -7.62
C ASN A 49 -5.76 -13.62 -9.15
N TRP A 50 -6.20 -12.49 -9.71
CA TRP A 50 -6.29 -12.34 -11.16
C TRP A 50 -4.94 -12.40 -11.85
N GLY A 51 -3.90 -11.79 -11.26
CA GLY A 51 -2.54 -11.85 -11.77
C GLY A 51 -2.04 -13.28 -11.91
N ARG A 52 -2.22 -14.10 -10.86
CA ARG A 52 -1.83 -15.53 -10.87
C ARG A 52 -2.57 -16.35 -11.93
N ILE A 53 -3.86 -16.06 -12.13
CA ILE A 53 -4.67 -16.71 -13.16
C ILE A 53 -4.16 -16.33 -14.56
N LEU A 54 -3.91 -15.04 -14.80
CA LEU A 54 -3.42 -14.54 -16.09
C LEU A 54 -2.02 -15.07 -16.42
N SER A 55 -1.11 -15.13 -15.45
CA SER A 55 0.19 -15.81 -15.61
C SER A 55 0.03 -17.27 -16.03
N GLY A 56 -0.92 -17.99 -15.41
CA GLY A 56 -1.24 -19.37 -15.78
C GLY A 56 -1.79 -19.51 -17.21
N MET A 57 -2.64 -18.57 -17.63
CA MET A 57 -3.13 -18.49 -19.01
C MET A 57 -2.00 -18.19 -20.01
N ALA A 58 -1.04 -17.33 -19.64
CA ALA A 58 0.14 -17.02 -20.45
C ALA A 58 0.94 -18.30 -20.78
N VAL A 59 1.28 -19.07 -19.74
CA VAL A 59 2.00 -20.35 -19.91
C VAL A 59 1.18 -21.35 -20.74
N THR A 60 -0.13 -21.42 -20.51
CA THR A 60 -1.05 -22.27 -21.30
C THR A 60 -0.97 -21.93 -22.79
N ILE A 61 -1.17 -20.66 -23.14
CA ILE A 61 -1.13 -20.18 -24.53
C ILE A 61 0.26 -20.39 -25.13
N PHE A 62 1.31 -20.23 -24.31
CA PHE A 62 2.66 -20.53 -24.74
C PHE A 62 2.80 -21.99 -25.20
N ILE A 63 2.34 -22.93 -24.37
CA ILE A 63 2.38 -24.37 -24.66
C ILE A 63 1.51 -24.72 -25.86
N TRP A 64 0.32 -24.13 -25.97
CA TRP A 64 -0.57 -24.33 -27.11
C TRP A 64 0.11 -23.97 -28.43
N GLY A 65 0.71 -22.78 -28.49
CA GLY A 65 1.34 -22.26 -29.71
C GLY A 65 2.68 -22.88 -30.08
N VAL A 66 3.37 -23.55 -29.14
CA VAL A 66 4.68 -24.18 -29.38
C VAL A 66 4.55 -25.69 -29.57
N PHE A 67 3.73 -26.35 -28.76
CA PHE A 67 3.73 -27.82 -28.67
C PHE A 67 2.44 -28.44 -29.19
N ILE A 68 1.26 -27.89 -28.89
CA ILE A 68 -0.01 -28.58 -29.20
C ILE A 68 -0.48 -28.29 -30.63
N MET A 69 -0.71 -27.02 -30.96
CA MET A 69 -1.31 -26.64 -32.24
C MET A 69 -0.46 -26.95 -33.48
N PRO A 70 0.88 -26.91 -33.44
CA PRO A 70 1.71 -27.29 -34.59
C PRO A 70 1.66 -28.79 -34.93
N ARG A 71 1.17 -29.66 -34.02
CA ARG A 71 1.14 -31.12 -34.25
C ARG A 71 -0.02 -31.52 -35.16
N TYR A 72 0.32 -31.84 -36.41
CA TYR A 72 -0.65 -32.22 -37.44
C TYR A 72 -1.28 -33.60 -37.22
N ASN A 73 -0.56 -34.55 -36.62
CA ASN A 73 -0.99 -35.96 -36.52
C ASN A 73 -2.10 -36.24 -35.49
N TRP A 74 -2.57 -35.22 -34.77
CA TRP A 74 -3.62 -35.37 -33.76
C TRP A 74 -5.00 -35.08 -34.36
N SER A 75 -6.00 -35.90 -34.00
CA SER A 75 -7.40 -35.61 -34.31
C SER A 75 -7.84 -34.29 -33.66
N VAL A 76 -8.85 -33.64 -34.25
CA VAL A 76 -9.39 -32.37 -33.72
C VAL A 76 -9.86 -32.55 -32.27
N PHE A 77 -10.57 -33.65 -31.98
CA PHE A 77 -11.02 -33.98 -30.64
C PHE A 77 -9.84 -34.17 -29.66
N GLY A 78 -8.83 -34.97 -30.04
CA GLY A 78 -7.65 -35.18 -29.20
C GLY A 78 -6.90 -33.89 -28.91
N ARG A 79 -6.84 -32.96 -29.88
CA ARG A 79 -6.23 -31.65 -29.70
C ARG A 79 -7.01 -30.77 -28.73
N LEU A 80 -8.34 -30.74 -28.82
CA LEU A 80 -9.21 -30.00 -27.89
C LEU A 80 -9.07 -30.54 -26.47
N VAL A 81 -9.08 -31.87 -26.29
CA VAL A 81 -8.87 -32.51 -24.99
C VAL A 81 -7.51 -32.10 -24.41
N ALA A 82 -6.43 -32.18 -25.18
CA ALA A 82 -5.12 -31.73 -24.68
C ALA A 82 -5.07 -30.23 -24.36
N MET A 83 -5.75 -29.39 -25.14
CA MET A 83 -5.82 -27.95 -24.84
C MET A 83 -6.50 -27.71 -23.48
N VAL A 84 -7.65 -28.33 -23.24
CA VAL A 84 -8.36 -28.20 -21.96
C VAL A 84 -7.53 -28.75 -20.80
N LEU A 85 -6.97 -29.96 -20.94
CA LEU A 85 -6.14 -30.57 -19.89
C LEU A 85 -4.92 -29.72 -19.57
N THR A 86 -4.21 -29.23 -20.60
CA THR A 86 -3.05 -28.36 -20.37
C THR A 86 -3.42 -27.02 -19.78
N ALA A 87 -4.58 -26.45 -20.12
CA ALA A 87 -5.05 -25.21 -19.48
C ALA A 87 -5.28 -25.40 -17.98
N VAL A 88 -6.01 -26.45 -17.59
CA VAL A 88 -6.28 -26.75 -16.17
C VAL A 88 -4.96 -26.98 -15.43
N LEU A 89 -4.08 -27.83 -15.97
CA LEU A 89 -2.80 -28.15 -15.34
C LEU A 89 -1.89 -26.92 -15.22
N CYS A 90 -1.76 -26.11 -16.27
CA CYS A 90 -0.86 -24.95 -16.26
C CYS A 90 -1.38 -23.84 -15.35
N VAL A 91 -2.68 -23.52 -15.42
CA VAL A 91 -3.26 -22.50 -14.53
C VAL A 91 -3.14 -22.92 -13.08
N SER A 92 -3.49 -24.17 -12.74
CA SER A 92 -3.34 -24.66 -11.37
C SER A 92 -1.87 -24.70 -10.92
N CYS A 93 -0.96 -25.16 -11.77
CA CYS A 93 0.46 -25.25 -11.42
C CYS A 93 1.09 -23.86 -11.21
N VAL A 94 0.89 -22.93 -12.14
CA VAL A 94 1.45 -21.57 -12.07
C VAL A 94 0.86 -20.80 -10.89
N TYR A 95 -0.46 -20.88 -10.68
CA TYR A 95 -1.11 -20.23 -9.54
C TYR A 95 -0.50 -20.67 -8.20
N ASN A 96 -0.31 -21.98 -8.02
CA ASN A 96 0.29 -22.51 -6.80
C ASN A 96 1.79 -22.19 -6.70
N LEU A 97 2.52 -22.16 -7.82
CA LEU A 97 3.93 -21.81 -7.84
C LEU A 97 4.17 -20.35 -7.43
N GLU A 98 3.42 -19.41 -8.01
CA GLU A 98 3.52 -17.99 -7.66
C GLU A 98 3.11 -17.75 -6.20
N LYS A 99 2.03 -18.40 -5.73
CA LYS A 99 1.64 -18.33 -4.31
C LYS A 99 2.75 -18.85 -3.40
N ARG A 100 3.32 -20.02 -3.70
CA ARG A 100 4.43 -20.59 -2.93
C ARG A 100 5.69 -19.74 -2.99
N LEU A 101 5.97 -19.07 -4.10
CA LEU A 101 7.11 -18.17 -4.23
C LEU A 101 6.99 -16.98 -3.27
N VAL A 102 5.82 -16.34 -3.23
CA VAL A 102 5.53 -15.26 -2.28
C VAL A 102 5.65 -15.76 -0.84
N THR A 103 4.99 -16.88 -0.52
CA THR A 103 5.06 -17.48 0.83
C THR A 103 6.49 -17.84 1.21
N HIS A 104 7.30 -18.34 0.28
CA HIS A 104 8.71 -18.65 0.53
C HIS A 104 9.50 -17.41 0.96
N PHE A 105 9.32 -16.26 0.29
CA PHE A 105 9.97 -15.01 0.71
C PHE A 105 9.53 -14.55 2.10
N VAL A 106 8.26 -14.77 2.46
CA VAL A 106 7.74 -14.48 3.80
C VAL A 106 8.34 -15.45 4.83
N ASP A 107 8.45 -16.73 4.51
CA ASP A 107 8.92 -17.77 5.43
C ASP A 107 10.40 -17.64 5.74
N ILE A 108 11.22 -17.24 4.78
CA ILE A 108 12.67 -17.03 4.99
C ILE A 108 12.99 -15.67 5.62
N SER A 109 11.99 -14.79 5.79
CA SER A 109 12.22 -13.45 6.34
C SER A 109 12.47 -13.47 7.86
N THR A 110 13.41 -12.65 8.32
CA THR A 110 13.73 -12.51 9.74
C THR A 110 12.74 -11.58 10.47
N GLY A 111 12.74 -11.62 11.80
CA GLY A 111 11.96 -10.67 12.61
C GLY A 111 12.30 -9.21 12.31
N GLU A 112 13.57 -8.91 12.02
CA GLU A 112 14.02 -7.56 11.61
C GLU A 112 13.40 -7.17 10.27
N GLN A 113 13.50 -8.02 9.25
CA GLN A 113 12.93 -7.75 7.93
C GLN A 113 11.42 -7.57 7.98
N ARG A 114 10.73 -8.32 8.84
CA ARG A 114 9.27 -8.18 9.05
C ARG A 114 8.93 -6.86 9.76
N LYS A 115 9.72 -6.44 10.76
CA LYS A 115 9.58 -5.13 11.41
C LYS A 115 9.79 -4.00 10.40
N GLU A 116 10.85 -4.07 9.61
CA GLU A 116 11.13 -3.12 8.52
C GLU A 116 9.97 -3.08 7.52
N ALA A 117 9.44 -4.23 7.10
CA ALA A 117 8.31 -4.30 6.18
C ALA A 117 7.07 -3.58 6.71
N VAL A 118 6.77 -3.69 8.01
CA VAL A 118 5.67 -2.95 8.64
C VAL A 118 5.89 -1.44 8.55
N ALA A 119 7.10 -0.98 8.87
CA ALA A 119 7.45 0.44 8.80
C ALA A 119 7.42 0.98 7.35
N ILE A 120 7.92 0.20 6.39
CA ILE A 120 7.93 0.54 4.97
C ILE A 120 6.51 0.64 4.41
N ASN A 121 5.63 -0.30 4.75
CA ASN A 121 4.23 -0.25 4.31
C ASN A 121 3.51 0.96 4.92
N PHE A 122 3.79 1.29 6.18
CA PHE A 122 3.25 2.49 6.81
C PHE A 122 3.67 3.76 6.08
N ILE A 123 4.96 3.91 5.73
CA ILE A 123 5.45 5.04 4.95
C ILE A 123 4.85 5.06 3.55
N SER A 124 4.85 3.93 2.86
CA SER A 124 4.37 3.84 1.50
C SER A 124 2.89 4.22 1.43
N HIS A 125 2.11 3.79 2.41
CA HIS A 125 0.71 4.20 2.55
C HIS A 125 0.57 5.70 2.85
N GLY A 126 1.39 6.23 3.77
CA GLY A 126 1.39 7.66 4.08
C GLY A 126 1.74 8.53 2.88
N VAL A 127 2.69 8.10 2.06
CA VAL A 127 3.05 8.75 0.79
C VAL A 127 1.89 8.66 -0.20
N GLN A 128 1.28 7.48 -0.37
CA GLN A 128 0.12 7.29 -1.28
C GLN A 128 -1.10 8.12 -0.87
N GLN A 129 -1.30 8.36 0.43
CA GLN A 129 -2.37 9.21 0.94
C GLN A 129 -2.04 10.71 0.91
N GLY A 130 -0.81 11.10 0.60
CA GLY A 130 -0.35 12.49 0.63
C GLY A 130 -0.07 13.03 2.04
N THR A 131 -0.16 12.19 3.08
CA THR A 131 0.17 12.56 4.47
C THR A 131 1.68 12.65 4.70
N ILE A 132 2.47 11.96 3.88
CA ILE A 132 3.94 12.06 3.84
C ILE A 132 4.35 12.66 2.52
N ASN A 133 5.06 13.79 2.57
CA ASN A 133 5.72 14.35 1.40
C ASN A 133 7.17 13.87 1.33
N LEU A 134 7.53 13.16 0.26
CA LEU A 134 8.92 12.81 -0.04
C LEU A 134 9.61 14.04 -0.64
N ALA A 135 10.26 14.84 0.21
CA ALA A 135 11.00 16.02 -0.22
C ALA A 135 11.97 15.67 -1.37
N GLY A 136 11.77 16.27 -2.55
CA GLY A 136 12.59 16.04 -3.74
C GLY A 136 12.02 15.07 -4.78
N LEU A 137 10.85 14.47 -4.54
CA LEU A 137 10.06 13.78 -5.56
C LEU A 137 8.71 14.50 -5.74
N PRO A 138 8.38 15.03 -6.92
CA PRO A 138 7.10 15.67 -7.18
C PRO A 138 6.02 14.59 -7.39
N LEU A 139 5.70 13.80 -6.37
CA LEU A 139 4.67 12.75 -6.47
C LEU A 139 3.30 13.34 -6.18
N LYS A 140 2.44 13.37 -7.20
CA LYS A 140 0.99 13.45 -7.01
C LYS A 140 0.44 12.09 -6.59
N THR A 141 -0.67 12.12 -5.86
CA THR A 141 -1.37 10.93 -5.36
C THR A 141 -2.77 10.81 -5.97
N GLY A 142 -3.36 9.62 -5.86
CA GLY A 142 -4.74 9.37 -6.29
C GLY A 142 -4.97 9.47 -7.80
N SER A 143 -6.11 10.03 -8.20
CA SER A 143 -6.53 10.17 -9.60
C SER A 143 -5.62 11.08 -10.43
N ASP A 144 -4.97 12.03 -9.76
CA ASP A 144 -4.20 13.10 -10.41
C ASP A 144 -2.73 12.68 -10.62
N ALA A 145 -2.35 11.51 -10.10
CA ALA A 145 -1.05 10.89 -10.33
C ALA A 145 -0.91 10.44 -11.78
N SER A 146 0.15 10.90 -12.43
CA SER A 146 0.59 10.39 -13.73
C SER A 146 0.96 8.89 -13.63
N PRO A 147 0.97 8.17 -14.75
CA PRO A 147 1.32 6.75 -14.75
C PRO A 147 2.71 6.45 -14.17
N SER A 148 3.68 7.33 -14.41
CA SER A 148 5.03 7.17 -13.86
C SER A 148 5.09 7.39 -12.35
N GLU A 149 4.29 8.32 -11.81
CA GLU A 149 4.16 8.52 -10.36
C GLU A 149 3.50 7.30 -9.71
N LYS A 150 2.42 6.77 -10.29
CA LYS A 150 1.79 5.52 -9.82
C LYS A 150 2.77 4.34 -9.83
N GLN A 151 3.57 4.22 -10.89
CA GLN A 151 4.59 3.17 -10.98
C GLN A 151 5.67 3.32 -9.92
N MET A 152 6.10 4.56 -9.65
CA MET A 152 7.05 4.85 -8.58
C MET A 152 6.47 4.54 -7.20
N MET A 153 5.21 4.87 -6.94
CA MET A 153 4.54 4.53 -5.69
C MET A 153 4.40 3.01 -5.49
N ALA A 154 4.12 2.26 -6.57
CA ALA A 154 3.96 0.81 -6.51
C ALA A 154 5.28 0.06 -6.17
N ILE A 155 6.43 0.64 -6.52
CA ILE A 155 7.77 0.07 -6.31
C ILE A 155 8.55 0.77 -5.20
N LEU A 156 8.03 1.86 -4.65
CA LEU A 156 8.64 2.61 -3.55
C LEU A 156 9.05 1.69 -2.39
N PRO A 157 8.22 0.73 -1.94
CA PRO A 157 8.62 -0.19 -0.88
C PRO A 157 9.93 -0.94 -1.18
N PHE A 158 10.12 -1.37 -2.44
CA PHE A 158 11.33 -2.08 -2.88
C PHE A 158 12.57 -1.19 -2.85
N TYR A 159 12.44 0.10 -3.15
CA TYR A 159 13.53 1.05 -3.02
C TYR A 159 13.88 1.34 -1.56
N VAL A 160 12.89 1.52 -0.70
CA VAL A 160 13.12 1.83 0.72
C VAL A 160 13.90 0.69 1.40
N LEU A 161 13.59 -0.56 1.06
CA LEU A 161 14.36 -1.74 1.51
C LEU A 161 15.85 -1.69 1.16
N SER A 162 16.23 -1.00 0.08
CA SER A 162 17.63 -0.95 -0.38
C SER A 162 18.48 0.12 0.29
N ILE A 163 17.85 1.01 1.06
CA ILE A 163 18.52 2.12 1.75
C ILE A 163 19.22 1.55 3.00
N LYS A 164 20.43 2.01 3.32
CA LYS A 164 21.10 1.67 4.60
C LYS A 164 20.63 2.61 5.71
N ASP A 165 20.60 2.12 6.96
CA ASP A 165 20.16 2.86 8.15
C ASP A 165 18.71 3.37 8.04
N VAL A 166 17.87 2.51 7.47
CA VAL A 166 16.43 2.69 7.31
C VAL A 166 15.81 3.19 8.61
N ASP A 167 16.05 2.50 9.72
CA ASP A 167 15.46 2.77 11.04
C ASP A 167 15.58 4.24 11.51
N LEU A 168 16.77 4.85 11.39
CA LEU A 168 17.03 6.19 11.93
C LEU A 168 16.36 7.30 11.10
N LYS A 169 16.30 7.14 9.78
CA LYS A 169 15.66 8.11 8.88
C LYS A 169 14.15 7.90 8.81
N ILE A 170 13.71 6.65 8.93
CA ILE A 170 12.30 6.27 8.94
C ILE A 170 11.60 6.78 10.20
N ALA A 171 12.19 6.68 11.39
CA ALA A 171 11.51 7.05 12.63
C ALA A 171 10.98 8.50 12.64
N GLY A 172 11.79 9.48 12.19
CA GLY A 172 11.37 10.88 12.11
C GLY A 172 10.29 11.14 11.05
N GLY A 173 10.43 10.53 9.87
CA GLY A 173 9.44 10.63 8.79
C GLY A 173 8.11 9.97 9.16
N ILE A 174 8.16 8.81 9.82
CA ILE A 174 6.98 8.10 10.31
C ILE A 174 6.23 8.91 11.36
N LYS A 175 6.93 9.52 12.33
CA LYS A 175 6.24 10.36 13.33
C LYS A 175 5.54 11.53 12.66
N THR A 176 6.15 12.15 11.66
CA THR A 176 5.51 13.21 10.87
C THR A 176 4.27 12.69 10.13
N ALA A 177 4.34 11.50 9.55
CA ALA A 177 3.21 10.84 8.88
C ALA A 177 2.05 10.54 9.83
N ILE A 178 2.34 9.94 10.98
CA ILE A 178 1.38 9.66 12.04
C ILE A 178 0.72 10.97 12.45
N ARG A 179 1.52 12.01 12.72
CA ARG A 179 1.03 13.34 13.09
C ARG A 179 0.05 13.89 12.06
N ASN A 180 0.41 13.88 10.78
CA ASN A 180 -0.45 14.39 9.71
C ASN A 180 -1.73 13.56 9.56
N SER A 181 -1.62 12.23 9.61
CA SER A 181 -2.78 11.33 9.59
C SER A 181 -3.74 11.58 10.75
N LEU A 182 -3.24 11.82 11.96
CA LEU A 182 -4.05 12.18 13.12
C LEU A 182 -4.78 13.53 12.91
N ILE A 183 -4.09 14.51 12.33
CA ILE A 183 -4.68 15.83 12.00
C ILE A 183 -5.82 15.66 10.99
N ASP A 184 -5.61 14.89 9.92
CA ASP A 184 -6.60 14.60 8.88
C ASP A 184 -7.80 13.80 9.42
N GLN A 185 -7.56 12.92 10.41
CA GLN A 185 -8.62 12.18 11.13
C GLN A 185 -9.38 13.05 12.13
N GLY A 186 -9.07 14.34 12.23
CA GLY A 186 -9.84 15.30 13.03
C GLY A 186 -9.15 15.78 14.30
N MET A 187 -7.89 15.41 14.56
CA MET A 187 -7.10 16.01 15.64
C MET A 187 -6.50 17.38 15.25
N ASN A 188 -7.15 18.14 14.37
CA ASN A 188 -6.74 19.52 14.13
C ASN A 188 -7.12 20.42 15.33
N SER A 189 -6.38 21.50 15.54
CA SER A 189 -6.49 22.33 16.74
C SER A 189 -7.89 22.91 16.96
N GLN A 190 -8.52 23.41 15.89
CA GLN A 190 -9.85 24.01 15.96
C GLN A 190 -10.91 22.97 16.37
N LYS A 191 -10.95 21.84 15.67
CA LYS A 191 -11.92 20.78 15.94
C LYS A 191 -11.74 20.18 17.33
N MET A 192 -10.50 19.93 17.73
CA MET A 192 -10.20 19.46 19.10
C MET A 192 -10.65 20.48 20.16
N PHE A 193 -10.50 21.77 19.90
CA PHE A 193 -10.93 22.83 20.80
C PHE A 193 -12.46 22.87 20.93
N GLU A 194 -13.16 22.93 19.80
CA GLU A 194 -14.61 23.13 19.71
C GLU A 194 -15.39 21.86 20.10
N ASP A 195 -14.98 20.68 19.63
CA ASP A 195 -15.76 19.45 19.77
C ASP A 195 -15.42 18.67 21.05
N ILE A 196 -14.23 18.87 21.63
CA ILE A 196 -13.75 18.04 22.76
C ILE A 196 -13.39 18.89 23.97
N TYR A 197 -12.43 19.82 23.83
CA TYR A 197 -11.92 20.57 24.97
C TYR A 197 -12.99 21.48 25.60
N MET A 198 -13.69 22.30 24.80
CA MET A 198 -14.71 23.21 25.31
C MET A 198 -15.89 22.48 25.97
N PRO A 199 -16.51 21.45 25.35
CA PRO A 199 -17.55 20.64 25.99
C PRO A 199 -17.07 19.99 27.29
N PHE A 200 -15.84 19.47 27.31
CA PHE A 200 -15.26 18.87 28.51
C PHE A 200 -15.10 19.89 29.64
N VAL A 201 -14.50 21.06 29.37
CA VAL A 201 -14.32 22.13 30.36
C VAL A 201 -15.67 22.63 30.88
N ASN A 202 -16.66 22.80 30.01
CA ASN A 202 -18.02 23.19 30.39
C ASN A 202 -18.67 22.15 31.31
N SER A 203 -18.54 20.86 30.98
CA SER A 203 -19.03 19.76 31.83
C SER A 203 -18.35 19.75 33.19
N MET A 204 -17.04 20.02 33.25
CA MET A 204 -16.31 20.13 34.51
C MET A 204 -16.74 21.37 35.31
N HIS A 205 -17.11 22.45 34.63
CA HIS A 205 -17.65 23.64 35.28
C HIS A 205 -19.01 23.37 35.97
N ASP A 206 -19.89 22.61 35.31
CA ASP A 206 -21.15 22.18 35.92
C ASP A 206 -20.95 21.18 37.06
N SER A 207 -19.96 20.29 36.92
CA SER A 207 -19.55 19.38 38.00
C SER A 207 -19.00 20.17 39.21
N TYR A 208 -18.25 21.24 38.96
CA TYR A 208 -17.74 22.12 40.00
C TYR A 208 -18.85 22.90 40.72
N LYS A 209 -19.86 23.41 39.99
CA LYS A 209 -21.04 24.03 40.61
C LYS A 209 -21.71 23.06 41.58
N LYS A 210 -21.97 21.82 41.15
CA LYS A 210 -22.55 20.77 42.00
C LYS A 210 -21.67 20.45 43.20
N TYR A 211 -20.36 20.32 42.99
CA TYR A 211 -19.37 20.11 44.04
C TYR A 211 -19.42 21.22 45.10
N SER A 212 -19.36 22.49 44.68
CA SER A 212 -19.39 23.63 45.59
C SER A 212 -20.72 23.74 46.35
N ASP A 213 -21.84 23.38 45.73
CA ASP A 213 -23.14 23.31 46.40
C ASP A 213 -23.19 22.23 47.48
N ILE A 214 -22.61 21.06 47.20
CA ILE A 214 -22.55 19.93 48.12
C ILE A 214 -21.60 20.25 49.29
N GLU A 215 -20.43 20.82 49.02
CA GLU A 215 -19.48 21.24 50.06
C GLU A 215 -20.08 22.28 51.01
N ARG A 216 -20.78 23.30 50.48
CA ARG A 216 -21.50 24.29 51.31
C ARG A 216 -22.55 23.65 52.22
N LYS A 217 -23.16 22.55 51.77
CA LYS A 217 -24.20 21.82 52.51
C LYS A 217 -23.67 20.67 53.36
N LYS A 218 -22.35 20.45 53.45
CA LYS A 218 -21.80 19.26 54.11
C LYS A 218 -22.16 19.11 55.59
N HIS A 219 -22.41 20.24 56.27
CA HIS A 219 -22.86 20.28 57.68
C HIS A 219 -24.37 20.48 57.82
N SER A 220 -25.11 20.46 56.72
CA SER A 220 -26.57 20.58 56.72
C SER A 220 -27.22 19.26 57.16
N ILE A 221 -28.29 19.37 57.94
CA ILE A 221 -29.09 18.24 58.44
C ILE A 221 -29.72 17.44 57.26
N PHE A 222 -29.82 18.06 56.08
CA PHE A 222 -30.47 17.49 54.90
C PHE A 222 -29.55 16.72 53.94
N LEU A 223 -28.22 16.77 54.12
CA LEU A 223 -27.29 15.99 53.28
C LEU A 223 -26.76 14.80 54.09
N ASN A 224 -27.08 13.58 53.64
CA ASN A 224 -26.59 12.41 54.35
C ASN A 224 -25.11 12.13 53.99
N ARG A 225 -24.38 11.51 54.92
CA ARG A 225 -22.94 11.24 54.78
C ARG A 225 -22.61 10.30 53.59
N GLU A 226 -23.53 9.39 53.26
CA GLU A 226 -23.34 8.42 52.17
C GLU A 226 -23.54 9.06 50.78
N GLN A 227 -24.44 10.03 50.64
CA GLN A 227 -24.64 10.84 49.44
C GLN A 227 -23.40 11.70 49.16
N TYR A 228 -22.85 12.35 50.19
CA TYR A 228 -21.61 13.10 50.07
C TYR A 228 -20.46 12.20 49.60
N LYS A 229 -20.24 11.07 50.29
CA LYS A 229 -19.22 10.10 49.89
C LYS A 229 -19.44 9.62 48.45
N SER A 230 -20.62 9.14 48.11
CA SER A 230 -20.93 8.63 46.78
C SER A 230 -20.64 9.65 45.68
N PHE A 231 -20.98 10.93 45.91
CA PHE A 231 -20.66 12.00 44.96
C PHE A 231 -19.15 12.21 44.83
N MET A 232 -18.41 12.32 45.95
CA MET A 232 -16.96 12.50 45.91
C MET A 232 -16.24 11.33 45.25
N TYR A 233 -16.64 10.09 45.54
CA TYR A 233 -16.10 8.91 44.87
C TYR A 233 -16.42 8.90 43.37
N SER A 234 -17.61 9.33 42.94
CA SER A 234 -17.92 9.43 41.51
C SER A 234 -17.07 10.49 40.80
N LEU A 235 -16.74 11.57 41.50
CA LEU A 235 -16.06 12.73 40.92
C LEU A 235 -14.53 12.58 40.94
N PHE A 236 -13.99 12.13 42.07
CA PHE A 236 -12.54 12.05 42.33
C PHE A 236 -12.01 10.63 42.52
N GLY A 237 -12.86 9.61 42.58
CA GLY A 237 -12.43 8.24 42.94
C GLY A 237 -12.17 8.04 44.44
N GLY A 238 -12.40 9.08 45.25
CA GLY A 238 -12.20 9.08 46.71
C GLY A 238 -12.65 10.39 47.33
N ILE A 239 -12.44 10.55 48.62
CA ILE A 239 -12.65 11.83 49.31
C ILE A 239 -11.36 12.65 49.16
N PRO A 240 -11.41 13.86 48.59
CA PRO A 240 -10.21 14.69 48.42
C PRO A 240 -9.68 15.17 49.78
N ASP A 241 -8.35 15.24 49.91
CA ASP A 241 -7.67 15.66 51.15
C ASP A 241 -7.85 17.16 51.47
N ARG A 242 -8.29 17.95 50.49
CA ARG A 242 -8.56 19.38 50.62
C ARG A 242 -9.83 19.78 49.88
N GLU A 243 -10.45 20.86 50.34
CA GLU A 243 -11.53 21.53 49.63
C GLU A 243 -10.99 22.40 48.49
N TYR A 244 -11.73 22.48 47.39
CA TYR A 244 -11.38 23.30 46.23
C TYR A 244 -12.28 24.53 46.13
N THR A 245 -11.77 25.70 46.51
CA THR A 245 -12.53 26.96 46.52
C THR A 245 -12.62 27.63 45.14
N TYR A 246 -11.70 27.31 44.24
CA TYR A 246 -11.65 27.87 42.89
C TYR A 246 -11.74 26.78 41.84
N PHE A 247 -12.43 27.06 40.74
CA PHE A 247 -12.57 26.12 39.61
C PHE A 247 -11.21 25.71 39.04
N SER A 248 -10.23 26.62 38.99
CA SER A 248 -8.88 26.29 38.53
C SER A 248 -8.23 25.21 39.39
N ASP A 249 -8.35 25.30 40.72
CA ASP A 249 -7.73 24.34 41.63
C ASP A 249 -8.45 23.01 41.62
N PHE A 250 -9.78 23.04 41.48
CA PHE A 250 -10.61 21.86 41.26
C PHE A 250 -10.20 21.12 39.98
N PHE A 251 -10.07 21.86 38.86
CA PHE A 251 -9.73 21.28 37.56
C PHE A 251 -8.30 20.73 37.54
N MET A 252 -7.38 21.36 38.27
CA MET A 252 -6.00 20.91 38.42
C MET A 252 -5.82 19.75 39.41
N SER A 253 -6.91 19.25 40.02
CA SER A 253 -6.83 18.04 40.86
C SER A 253 -6.46 16.80 40.03
N PRO A 254 -5.72 15.83 40.60
CA PRO A 254 -5.27 14.64 39.86
C PRO A 254 -6.40 13.89 39.15
N ALA A 255 -7.49 13.59 39.85
CA ALA A 255 -8.61 12.84 39.29
C ALA A 255 -9.33 13.57 38.14
N ILE A 256 -9.44 14.90 38.20
CA ILE A 256 -10.05 15.69 37.11
C ILE A 256 -9.08 15.82 35.92
N GLN A 257 -7.78 15.98 36.18
CA GLN A 257 -6.75 15.94 35.14
C GLN A 257 -6.71 14.60 34.42
N ASP A 258 -6.87 13.48 35.14
CA ASP A 258 -6.91 12.15 34.53
C ASP A 258 -8.15 11.98 33.64
N LYS A 259 -9.32 12.45 34.10
CA LYS A 259 -10.54 12.52 33.26
C LYS A 259 -10.32 13.39 32.02
N ALA A 260 -9.65 14.52 32.16
CA ALA A 260 -9.33 15.42 31.05
C ALA A 260 -8.44 14.72 30.01
N LYS A 261 -7.37 14.05 30.45
CA LYS A 261 -6.49 13.28 29.56
C LYS A 261 -7.24 12.14 28.87
N GLN A 262 -8.06 11.39 29.60
CA GLN A 262 -8.89 10.33 29.02
C GLN A 262 -9.85 10.87 27.95
N ALA A 263 -10.49 12.02 28.20
CA ALA A 263 -11.41 12.64 27.25
C ALA A 263 -10.70 13.20 26.01
N LEU A 264 -9.52 13.82 26.17
CA LEU A 264 -8.85 14.51 25.07
C LEU A 264 -7.98 13.61 24.20
N ILE A 265 -7.26 12.65 24.78
CA ILE A 265 -6.20 11.90 24.07
C ILE A 265 -6.23 10.41 24.34
N ASN A 266 -6.88 9.95 25.42
CA ASN A 266 -6.94 8.55 25.83
C ASN A 266 -5.55 7.86 25.86
N THR A 267 -4.55 8.57 26.41
CA THR A 267 -3.15 8.13 26.52
C THR A 267 -2.50 8.70 27.79
N ASP A 268 -1.45 8.02 28.27
CA ASP A 268 -0.70 8.39 29.49
C ASP A 268 0.28 9.56 29.25
N CYS A 269 -0.23 10.76 28.95
CA CYS A 269 0.60 11.94 28.73
C CYS A 269 0.90 12.71 30.02
N SER A 270 2.14 13.18 30.13
CA SER A 270 2.68 13.86 31.32
C SER A 270 2.73 15.38 31.15
N PHE A 271 1.57 16.02 30.95
CA PHE A 271 1.44 17.48 31.04
C PHE A 271 0.08 17.88 31.61
N PRO A 272 -0.02 19.02 32.32
CA PRO A 272 -1.27 19.52 32.84
C PRO A 272 -2.13 20.15 31.73
N ILE A 273 -3.44 19.98 31.84
CA ILE A 273 -4.44 20.62 30.99
C ILE A 273 -4.99 21.83 31.75
N SER A 274 -4.74 23.04 31.24
CA SER A 274 -5.34 24.25 31.79
C SER A 274 -6.84 24.30 31.43
N PRO A 275 -7.72 24.74 32.34
CA PRO A 275 -9.14 24.95 32.04
C PRO A 275 -9.44 26.29 31.35
N LYS A 276 -8.46 27.21 31.27
CA LYS A 276 -8.64 28.57 30.76
C LYS A 276 -7.74 28.78 29.57
N LEU A 277 -8.16 28.25 28.43
CA LEU A 277 -7.49 28.46 27.15
C LEU A 277 -8.50 29.05 26.18
N SER A 278 -8.15 30.17 25.57
CA SER A 278 -8.79 30.61 24.32
C SER A 278 -8.42 29.64 23.18
N GLY A 279 -9.15 29.70 22.06
CA GLY A 279 -8.82 28.86 20.90
C GLY A 279 -7.40 29.08 20.39
N ALA A 280 -6.87 30.31 20.47
CA ALA A 280 -5.50 30.63 20.09
C ALA A 280 -4.46 30.04 21.08
N GLU A 281 -4.71 30.12 22.38
CA GLU A 281 -3.85 29.53 23.41
C GLU A 281 -3.89 28.00 23.35
N PHE A 282 -5.07 27.42 23.09
CA PHE A 282 -5.18 25.98 22.86
C PHE A 282 -4.32 25.54 21.67
N ALA A 283 -4.44 26.24 20.53
CA ALA A 283 -3.71 25.89 19.32
C ALA A 283 -2.20 26.04 19.45
N THR A 284 -1.72 26.98 20.26
CA THR A 284 -0.28 27.30 20.39
C THR A 284 0.41 26.63 21.58
N GLN A 285 -0.32 26.36 22.67
CA GLN A 285 0.26 25.85 23.92
C GLN A 285 -0.09 24.38 24.17
N LEU A 286 -1.37 24.00 24.08
CA LEU A 286 -1.82 22.65 24.46
C LEU A 286 -1.84 21.67 23.28
N TRP A 287 -2.32 22.11 22.12
CA TRP A 287 -2.45 21.26 20.94
C TRP A 287 -1.12 20.64 20.48
N PRO A 288 0.03 21.36 20.44
CA PRO A 288 1.31 20.76 20.09
C PRO A 288 1.72 19.61 21.03
N GLU A 289 1.49 19.76 22.34
CA GLU A 289 1.76 18.73 23.34
C GLU A 289 0.83 17.51 23.16
N LEU A 290 -0.47 17.75 22.95
CA LEU A 290 -1.46 16.69 22.70
C LEU A 290 -1.10 15.86 21.46
N ILE A 291 -0.86 16.53 20.33
CA ILE A 291 -0.61 15.85 19.08
C ILE A 291 0.77 15.15 19.09
N ASN A 292 1.79 15.73 19.72
CA ASN A 292 3.09 15.08 19.88
C ASN A 292 2.98 13.82 20.73
N CYS A 293 2.32 13.91 21.89
CA CYS A 293 2.19 12.77 22.77
C CYS A 293 1.35 11.65 22.15
N ARG A 294 0.25 11.99 21.45
CA ARG A 294 -0.53 11.00 20.70
C ARG A 294 0.29 10.39 19.57
N THR A 295 1.08 11.19 18.85
CA THR A 295 1.99 10.70 17.79
C THR A 295 3.00 9.70 18.35
N ASP A 296 3.62 10.01 19.49
CA ASP A 296 4.58 9.13 20.14
C ASP A 296 3.92 7.85 20.66
N TYR A 297 2.70 7.94 21.20
CA TYR A 297 1.94 6.77 21.62
C TYR A 297 1.61 5.85 20.43
N GLU A 298 1.12 6.41 19.32
CA GLU A 298 0.82 5.66 18.10
C GLU A 298 2.08 5.02 17.52
N PHE A 299 3.20 5.75 17.48
CA PHE A 299 4.49 5.23 17.06
C PHE A 299 4.93 4.05 17.94
N ARG A 300 4.88 4.22 19.27
CA ARG A 300 5.29 3.17 20.21
C ARG A 300 4.39 1.93 20.13
N SER A 301 3.07 2.14 20.10
CA SER A 301 2.10 1.06 20.10
C SER A 301 2.04 0.28 18.79
N LYS A 302 2.39 0.90 17.65
CA LYS A 302 2.28 0.25 16.34
C LYS A 302 3.62 -0.17 15.73
N LEU A 303 4.71 0.56 15.99
CA LEU A 303 5.94 0.46 15.20
C LEU A 303 7.21 0.26 16.03
N ASP A 304 7.29 0.85 17.23
CA ASP A 304 8.46 0.74 18.13
C ASP A 304 8.48 -0.58 18.91
N HIS A 305 8.42 -1.70 18.19
CA HIS A 305 8.49 -3.05 18.75
C HIS A 305 9.80 -3.72 18.39
N GLY A 306 10.31 -4.54 19.32
CA GLY A 306 11.52 -5.32 19.09
C GLY A 306 11.38 -6.30 17.92
N PRO A 307 12.45 -6.56 17.15
CA PRO A 307 12.45 -7.50 16.03
C PRO A 307 11.96 -8.90 16.40
N ASP A 308 12.25 -9.33 17.63
CA ASP A 308 11.83 -10.63 18.15
C ASP A 308 10.31 -10.81 18.16
N SER A 309 9.55 -9.75 18.46
CA SER A 309 8.08 -9.82 18.48
C SER A 309 7.43 -10.17 17.13
N TYR A 310 8.18 -10.05 16.03
CA TYR A 310 7.74 -10.33 14.66
C TYR A 310 8.16 -11.73 14.16
N LYS A 311 8.91 -12.50 14.96
CA LYS A 311 9.27 -13.89 14.66
C LYS A 311 8.04 -14.80 14.64
N ASP A 312 8.16 -15.96 14.02
CA ASP A 312 7.07 -16.95 14.02
C ASP A 312 6.75 -17.43 15.43
N GLY A 313 5.46 -17.47 15.78
CA GLY A 313 4.96 -17.84 17.10
C GLY A 313 4.82 -16.68 18.10
N GLU A 314 5.33 -15.49 17.75
CA GLU A 314 5.29 -14.30 18.62
C GLU A 314 4.07 -13.41 18.37
N ILE A 315 3.82 -12.47 19.28
CA ILE A 315 2.57 -11.67 19.32
C ILE A 315 2.31 -10.85 18.05
N ARG A 316 3.36 -10.44 17.32
CA ARG A 316 3.24 -9.66 16.06
C ARG A 316 3.63 -10.47 14.82
N SER A 317 3.76 -11.80 14.92
CA SER A 317 4.09 -12.69 13.80
C SER A 317 3.17 -12.45 12.59
N TYR A 318 1.86 -12.41 12.82
CA TYR A 318 0.86 -12.23 11.76
C TYR A 318 1.03 -10.89 11.02
N ILE A 319 1.13 -9.79 11.76
CA ILE A 319 1.29 -8.44 11.19
C ILE A 319 2.60 -8.35 10.40
N GLY A 320 3.70 -8.90 10.95
CA GLY A 320 4.99 -8.94 10.27
C GLY A 320 4.97 -9.73 8.96
N ARG A 321 4.33 -10.91 8.96
CA ARG A 321 4.20 -11.75 7.76
C ARG A 321 3.32 -11.09 6.70
N GLN A 322 2.19 -10.51 7.08
CA GLN A 322 1.33 -9.78 6.16
C GLN A 322 2.04 -8.57 5.55
N ALA A 323 2.80 -7.83 6.36
CA ALA A 323 3.56 -6.71 5.86
C ALA A 323 4.64 -7.14 4.86
N MET A 324 5.33 -8.25 5.14
CA MET A 324 6.31 -8.82 4.22
C MET A 324 5.65 -9.33 2.93
N GLU A 325 4.47 -9.94 3.00
CA GLU A 325 3.70 -10.36 1.83
C GLU A 325 3.31 -9.16 0.96
N ALA A 326 2.75 -8.11 1.55
CA ALA A 326 2.36 -6.89 0.85
C ALA A 326 3.55 -6.15 0.20
N LEU A 327 4.74 -6.34 0.75
CA LEU A 327 5.99 -5.79 0.23
C LEU A 327 6.50 -6.53 -1.01
N VAL A 328 6.30 -7.84 -1.07
CA VAL A 328 6.89 -8.73 -2.09
C VAL A 328 5.91 -9.06 -3.21
N ALA A 329 4.63 -9.27 -2.90
CA ALA A 329 3.65 -9.77 -3.86
C ALA A 329 3.38 -8.81 -5.03
N PRO A 330 3.16 -7.49 -4.83
CA PRO A 330 2.86 -6.60 -5.95
C PRO A 330 4.01 -6.43 -6.95
N PRO A 331 5.29 -6.24 -6.54
CA PRO A 331 6.41 -6.20 -7.46
C PRO A 331 6.58 -7.50 -8.28
N LEU A 332 6.37 -8.67 -7.67
CA LEU A 332 6.40 -9.94 -8.38
C LEU A 332 5.27 -10.06 -9.40
N ALA A 333 4.05 -9.66 -9.04
CA ALA A 333 2.91 -9.65 -9.94
C ALA A 333 3.15 -8.71 -11.14
N LEU A 334 3.68 -7.50 -10.90
CA LEU A 334 4.06 -6.56 -11.95
C LEU A 334 5.15 -7.14 -12.87
N PHE A 335 6.16 -7.81 -12.29
CA PHE A 335 7.24 -8.43 -13.04
C PHE A 335 6.71 -9.53 -13.99
N PHE A 336 5.93 -10.49 -13.47
CA PHE A 336 5.37 -11.58 -14.28
C PHE A 336 4.38 -11.07 -15.34
N SER A 337 3.56 -10.07 -15.01
CA SER A 337 2.64 -9.44 -15.95
C SER A 337 3.38 -8.80 -17.13
N VAL A 338 4.41 -7.97 -16.86
CA VAL A 338 5.19 -7.33 -17.93
C VAL A 338 5.95 -8.37 -18.75
N LEU A 339 6.56 -9.36 -18.10
CA LEU A 339 7.27 -10.44 -18.79
C LEU A 339 6.34 -11.23 -19.72
N GLY A 340 5.16 -11.62 -19.22
CA GLY A 340 4.12 -12.30 -19.99
C GLY A 340 3.67 -11.47 -21.19
N ALA A 341 3.31 -10.20 -20.97
CA ALA A 341 2.90 -9.29 -22.03
C ALA A 341 3.96 -9.17 -23.13
N LEU A 342 5.24 -8.97 -22.78
CA LEU A 342 6.32 -8.86 -23.76
C LEU A 342 6.50 -10.13 -24.60
N VAL A 343 6.48 -11.30 -23.97
CA VAL A 343 6.58 -12.60 -24.67
C VAL A 343 5.40 -12.78 -25.63
N HIS A 344 4.19 -12.46 -25.19
CA HIS A 344 2.99 -12.67 -26.00
C HIS A 344 2.82 -11.61 -27.10
N ILE A 345 3.27 -10.37 -26.91
CA ILE A 345 3.39 -9.35 -27.96
C ILE A 345 4.37 -9.84 -29.04
N PHE A 346 5.55 -10.31 -28.65
CA PHE A 346 6.51 -10.85 -29.62
C PHE A 346 5.91 -12.03 -30.40
N LYS A 347 5.27 -12.97 -29.71
CA LYS A 347 4.68 -14.15 -30.35
C LYS A 347 3.53 -13.80 -31.28
N SER A 348 2.60 -12.94 -30.86
CA SER A 348 1.46 -12.52 -31.68
C SER A 348 1.92 -11.80 -32.95
N LEU A 349 2.87 -10.88 -32.85
CA LEU A 349 3.48 -10.22 -34.00
C LEU A 349 4.20 -11.21 -34.92
N ASN A 350 4.98 -12.14 -34.35
CA ASN A 350 5.66 -13.17 -35.14
C ASN A 350 4.66 -14.12 -35.85
N TYR A 351 3.58 -14.54 -35.18
CA TYR A 351 2.54 -15.39 -35.79
C TYR A 351 1.79 -14.65 -36.90
N LEU A 352 1.40 -13.40 -36.66
CA LEU A 352 0.74 -12.54 -37.64
C LEU A 352 1.61 -12.33 -38.88
N LEU A 353 2.89 -11.98 -38.69
CA LEU A 353 3.83 -11.80 -39.79
C LEU A 353 4.08 -13.11 -40.55
N LYS A 354 4.17 -14.27 -39.87
CA LYS A 354 4.29 -15.57 -40.54
C LYS A 354 3.05 -15.95 -41.33
N TRP A 355 1.88 -15.54 -40.86
CA TRP A 355 0.61 -15.75 -41.54
C TRP A 355 0.49 -14.87 -42.79
N LEU A 356 0.79 -13.57 -42.67
CA LEU A 356 0.63 -12.60 -43.76
C LEU A 356 1.79 -12.62 -44.77
N ARG A 357 3.03 -12.85 -44.30
CA ARG A 357 4.27 -12.78 -45.10
C ARG A 357 5.24 -13.91 -44.75
N PRO A 358 4.94 -15.15 -45.14
CA PRO A 358 5.72 -16.34 -44.77
C PRO A 358 7.18 -16.42 -45.29
N GLY A 359 7.60 -15.49 -46.15
CA GLY A 359 8.89 -15.55 -46.87
C GLY A 359 9.96 -14.57 -46.39
N ILE A 360 9.75 -13.83 -45.29
CA ILE A 360 10.74 -12.86 -44.80
C ILE A 360 11.93 -13.60 -44.14
N PRO A 361 13.15 -13.56 -44.72
CA PRO A 361 14.33 -14.12 -44.06
C PRO A 361 14.66 -13.31 -42.81
N LEU A 362 15.23 -13.96 -41.78
CA LEU A 362 15.59 -13.31 -40.51
C LEU A 362 14.44 -12.57 -39.79
N GLN A 363 13.17 -12.87 -40.12
CA GLN A 363 11.99 -12.21 -39.56
C GLN A 363 12.03 -12.09 -38.02
N ARG A 364 12.44 -13.15 -37.32
CA ARG A 364 12.56 -13.14 -35.86
C ARG A 364 13.61 -12.15 -35.38
N THR A 365 14.78 -12.12 -36.03
CA THR A 365 15.86 -11.18 -35.71
C THR A 365 15.43 -9.75 -35.96
N LEU A 366 14.76 -9.46 -37.08
CA LEU A 366 14.22 -8.14 -37.38
C LEU A 366 13.18 -7.70 -36.35
N LEU A 367 12.28 -8.60 -35.95
CA LEU A 367 11.27 -8.31 -34.93
C LEU A 367 11.89 -8.06 -33.56
N ILE A 368 12.84 -8.91 -33.11
CA ILE A 368 13.59 -8.69 -31.87
C ILE A 368 14.32 -7.35 -31.93
N GLY A 369 15.00 -7.06 -33.03
CA GLY A 369 15.67 -5.78 -33.27
C GLY A 369 14.70 -4.60 -33.13
N SER A 370 13.53 -4.66 -33.77
CA SER A 370 12.54 -3.58 -33.67
C SER A 370 12.00 -3.39 -32.25
N LEU A 371 11.71 -4.47 -31.52
CA LEU A 371 11.22 -4.40 -30.15
C LEU A 371 12.31 -3.87 -29.20
N ALA A 372 13.56 -4.30 -29.40
CA ALA A 372 14.71 -3.79 -28.66
C ALA A 372 14.95 -2.30 -28.95
N SER A 373 14.83 -1.87 -30.20
CA SER A 373 14.92 -0.45 -30.57
C SER A 373 13.81 0.37 -29.91
N VAL A 374 12.57 -0.11 -29.91
CA VAL A 374 11.46 0.55 -29.20
C VAL A 374 11.76 0.62 -27.70
N ALA A 375 12.17 -0.48 -27.07
CA ALA A 375 12.52 -0.52 -25.66
C ALA A 375 13.66 0.46 -25.33
N PHE A 376 14.69 0.54 -26.19
CA PHE A 376 15.80 1.47 -26.05
C PHE A 376 15.34 2.94 -26.17
N LEU A 377 14.53 3.27 -27.17
CA LEU A 377 13.98 4.61 -27.35
C LEU A 377 13.13 5.05 -26.16
N ILE A 378 12.35 4.14 -25.56
CA ILE A 378 11.61 4.41 -24.32
C ILE A 378 12.56 4.71 -23.17
N GLY A 379 13.62 3.91 -23.01
CA GLY A 379 14.63 4.10 -21.96
C GLY A 379 15.34 5.46 -22.04
N MET A 380 15.49 6.01 -23.25
CA MET A 380 16.12 7.32 -23.48
C MET A 380 15.18 8.52 -23.24
N ARG A 381 13.86 8.31 -23.12
CA ARG A 381 12.94 9.44 -22.94
C ARG A 381 13.14 10.14 -21.58
N PRO A 382 13.04 11.47 -21.53
CA PRO A 382 13.00 12.19 -20.26
C PRO A 382 11.74 11.79 -19.48
N ASN A 383 11.82 11.82 -18.16
CA ASN A 383 10.72 11.47 -17.29
C ASN A 383 10.80 12.24 -15.96
N ALA A 384 9.71 12.92 -15.61
CA ALA A 384 9.65 13.82 -14.47
C ALA A 384 9.95 13.15 -13.11
N VAL A 385 9.77 11.84 -12.99
CA VAL A 385 10.10 11.09 -11.77
C VAL A 385 11.55 10.62 -11.80
N VAL A 386 11.96 9.98 -12.90
CA VAL A 386 13.30 9.38 -13.04
C VAL A 386 14.41 10.42 -13.03
N ASP A 387 14.17 11.61 -13.59
CA ASP A 387 15.20 12.63 -13.76
C ASP A 387 15.45 13.46 -12.46
N THR A 388 14.88 13.03 -11.33
CA THR A 388 15.08 13.67 -10.02
C THR A 388 16.31 13.15 -9.28
N SER A 389 16.95 14.00 -8.48
CA SER A 389 18.13 13.62 -7.67
C SER A 389 17.81 12.53 -6.65
N LEU A 390 16.61 12.57 -6.04
CA LEU A 390 16.17 11.58 -5.08
C LEU A 390 15.98 10.22 -5.76
N TYR A 391 15.37 10.16 -6.95
CA TYR A 391 15.25 8.92 -7.70
C TYR A 391 16.63 8.29 -7.99
N HIS A 392 17.60 9.08 -8.47
CA HIS A 392 18.95 8.57 -8.74
C HIS A 392 19.63 8.02 -7.48
N THR A 393 19.41 8.64 -6.33
CA THR A 393 19.93 8.16 -5.03
C THR A 393 19.33 6.80 -4.66
N MET A 394 18.02 6.64 -4.85
CA MET A 394 17.31 5.39 -4.60
C MET A 394 17.73 4.29 -5.59
N ALA A 395 17.88 4.62 -6.87
CA ALA A 395 18.38 3.72 -7.91
C ALA A 395 19.81 3.24 -7.63
N ASN A 396 20.69 4.11 -7.14
CA ASN A 396 22.04 3.74 -6.72
C ASN A 396 22.03 2.83 -5.48
N SER A 397 21.07 3.03 -4.57
CA SER A 397 20.89 2.18 -3.39
C SER A 397 20.50 0.75 -3.81
N VAL A 398 19.52 0.60 -4.69
CA VAL A 398 19.16 -0.70 -5.32
C VAL A 398 20.35 -1.31 -6.04
N ALA A 399 21.11 -0.49 -6.78
CA ALA A 399 22.25 -0.95 -7.55
C ALA A 399 23.36 -1.57 -6.68
N THR A 400 23.50 -1.08 -5.45
CA THR A 400 24.54 -1.50 -4.51
C THR A 400 24.05 -2.61 -3.57
N TYR A 401 22.77 -2.61 -3.21
CA TYR A 401 22.21 -3.51 -2.21
C TYR A 401 21.95 -4.92 -2.74
N TYR A 402 21.39 -5.04 -3.95
CA TYR A 402 20.99 -6.35 -4.50
C TYR A 402 22.05 -6.96 -5.42
N PRO A 403 22.15 -8.31 -5.48
CA PRO A 403 22.90 -8.99 -6.53
C PRO A 403 22.43 -8.55 -7.92
N HIS A 404 23.37 -8.25 -8.82
CA HIS A 404 23.08 -7.66 -10.14
C HIS A 404 22.23 -6.37 -10.06
N GLY A 405 22.30 -5.64 -8.95
CA GLY A 405 21.44 -4.50 -8.65
C GLY A 405 21.44 -3.43 -9.74
N SER A 406 22.57 -3.17 -10.41
CA SER A 406 22.62 -2.20 -11.51
C SER A 406 21.66 -2.56 -12.66
N MET A 407 21.51 -3.85 -12.97
CA MET A 407 20.55 -4.33 -13.96
C MET A 407 19.11 -4.18 -13.46
N VAL A 408 18.86 -4.50 -12.19
CA VAL A 408 17.56 -4.34 -11.54
C VAL A 408 17.14 -2.86 -11.55
N ALA A 409 18.01 -1.95 -11.12
CA ALA A 409 17.76 -0.52 -11.11
C ALA A 409 17.46 0.03 -12.52
N LYS A 410 18.20 -0.41 -13.55
CA LYS A 410 17.92 -0.05 -14.94
C LYS A 410 16.58 -0.62 -15.43
N GLY A 411 16.26 -1.86 -15.08
CA GLY A 411 14.98 -2.49 -15.39
C GLY A 411 13.80 -1.74 -14.78
N ILE A 412 13.91 -1.38 -13.51
CA ILE A 412 12.90 -0.57 -12.80
C ILE A 412 12.78 0.82 -13.45
N THR A 413 13.90 1.47 -13.77
CA THR A 413 13.90 2.76 -14.48
C THR A 413 13.15 2.66 -15.80
N TRP A 414 13.42 1.60 -16.56
CA TRP A 414 12.74 1.36 -17.82
C TRP A 414 11.23 1.15 -17.62
N LEU A 415 10.82 0.40 -16.59
CA LEU A 415 9.40 0.20 -16.24
C LEU A 415 8.69 1.53 -15.95
N ILE A 416 9.27 2.42 -15.14
CA ILE A 416 8.68 3.74 -14.82
C ILE A 416 8.48 4.59 -16.08
N LYS A 417 9.48 4.62 -16.97
CA LYS A 417 9.38 5.35 -18.24
C LYS A 417 8.33 4.73 -19.16
N MET A 418 8.29 3.41 -19.24
CA MET A 418 7.37 2.65 -20.08
C MET A 418 5.90 2.92 -19.73
N GLN A 419 5.57 3.09 -18.46
CA GLN A 419 4.19 3.36 -18.03
C GLN A 419 3.60 4.65 -18.60
N SER A 420 4.41 5.69 -18.85
CA SER A 420 3.91 6.94 -19.46
C SER A 420 3.31 6.74 -20.85
N ILE A 421 3.68 5.66 -21.55
CA ILE A 421 3.25 5.34 -22.91
C ILE A 421 2.18 4.26 -22.90
N PHE A 422 2.42 3.17 -22.18
CA PHE A 422 1.55 1.99 -22.26
C PHE A 422 0.33 2.08 -21.36
N TYR A 423 0.41 2.76 -20.21
CA TYR A 423 -0.75 2.87 -19.33
C TYR A 423 -1.98 3.48 -20.03
N PRO A 424 -1.89 4.62 -20.76
CA PRO A 424 -3.05 5.16 -21.47
C PRO A 424 -3.65 4.18 -22.49
N ILE A 425 -2.79 3.44 -23.20
CA ILE A 425 -3.22 2.44 -24.18
C ILE A 425 -3.95 1.29 -23.48
N ASN A 426 -3.34 0.76 -22.43
CA ASN A 426 -3.87 -0.32 -21.61
C ASN A 426 -5.24 0.05 -21.00
N GLU A 427 -5.38 1.29 -20.52
CA GLU A 427 -6.61 1.81 -19.95
C GLU A 427 -7.71 2.01 -21.01
N ILE A 428 -7.36 2.45 -22.23
CA ILE A 428 -8.29 2.52 -23.35
C ILE A 428 -8.78 1.12 -23.73
N ILE A 429 -7.89 0.13 -23.82
CA ILE A 429 -8.24 -1.27 -24.09
C ILE A 429 -9.21 -1.77 -23.02
N ARG A 430 -8.93 -1.50 -21.74
CA ARG A 430 -9.82 -1.90 -20.64
C ARG A 430 -11.21 -1.29 -20.75
N LYS A 431 -11.29 0.01 -21.04
CA LYS A 431 -12.57 0.73 -21.15
C LYS A 431 -13.37 0.32 -22.38
N LEU A 432 -12.73 0.17 -23.53
CA LEU A 432 -13.41 -0.09 -24.81
C LEU A 432 -13.66 -1.58 -25.05
N CYS A 433 -12.66 -2.44 -24.82
CA CYS A 433 -12.77 -3.86 -25.14
C CYS A 433 -13.35 -4.69 -23.98
N LEU A 434 -13.12 -4.28 -22.73
CA LEU A 434 -13.59 -4.98 -21.54
C LEU A 434 -14.61 -4.19 -20.72
N PHE A 435 -15.19 -3.12 -21.28
CA PHE A 435 -16.22 -2.30 -20.62
C PHE A 435 -15.86 -1.82 -19.22
N GLY A 436 -14.57 -1.54 -18.98
CA GLY A 436 -14.09 -1.08 -17.68
C GLY A 436 -14.00 -2.17 -16.62
N PHE A 437 -13.83 -3.44 -17.01
CA PHE A 437 -13.63 -4.56 -16.09
C PHE A 437 -12.60 -4.23 -15.00
N LYS A 438 -12.93 -4.57 -13.75
CA LYS A 438 -12.19 -4.16 -12.55
C LYS A 438 -11.20 -5.19 -12.02
N PHE A 439 -11.27 -6.44 -12.49
CA PHE A 439 -10.45 -7.55 -11.99
C PHE A 439 -10.52 -7.69 -10.46
N GLY A 440 -11.73 -7.55 -9.90
CA GLY A 440 -11.97 -7.38 -8.46
C GLY A 440 -13.21 -6.51 -8.23
N CYS A 441 -13.56 -6.24 -6.97
CA CYS A 441 -14.71 -5.41 -6.59
C CYS A 441 -14.61 -3.95 -7.07
#